data_AF-A0A4U5JIX3-F1
#
_entry.id   AF-A0A4U5JIX3-F1
#
_cell.length_a   1.000
_cell.length_b   1.000
_cell.length_c   1.000
_cell.angle_alpha   90.00
_cell.angle_beta   90.00
_cell.angle_gamma   90.00
#
_symmetry.space_group_name_H-M   'P 1'
#
loop_
_entity.id
_entity.type
_entity.pdbx_description
1 polymer ?
#
loop_
_entity_poly.entity_id
_entity_poly.type
_entity_poly.pdbx_seq_one_letter_code
_entity_poly.pdbx_strand_id
1 'polypeptide(L)'
;MKLRIAAAAAAILFVAGVGVGYGAQALRPTPDVYRGKSPQDAAKALLDIAQAQSGKNGSWELIGAGRVYYLGGFKAQGQEIFDRLIAGKHEDSDVYRIARVYAEAGDWDKAKPLFDRFLADNPKDAKGFAEVGAYYLLQGDRAAAERLFDRALALEDRDPWMTEHIAGAYLGVKPQE
;
A
#
# COMPACT_ATOMS: atom_id res chain seq x y z
N MET A 1 -23.47 70.16 36.50
CA MET A 1 -23.07 68.78 36.82
C MET A 1 -23.71 67.88 35.77
N LYS A 2 -22.92 67.27 34.87
CA LYS A 2 -23.39 66.69 33.60
C LYS A 2 -23.85 65.23 33.76
N LEU A 3 -25.08 64.92 33.34
CA LEU A 3 -25.53 63.56 32.99
C LEU A 3 -24.78 63.08 31.73
N ARG A 4 -24.41 61.79 31.67
CA ARG A 4 -24.05 61.12 30.42
C ARG A 4 -24.74 59.75 30.32
N ILE A 5 -25.37 59.58 29.16
CA ILE A 5 -26.22 58.48 28.71
C ILE A 5 -25.37 57.35 28.11
N ALA A 6 -25.93 56.14 28.14
CA ALA A 6 -25.45 54.86 27.61
C ALA A 6 -24.99 54.85 26.12
N ALA A 7 -24.17 53.85 25.76
CA ALA A 7 -24.39 52.91 24.63
C ALA A 7 -23.14 52.04 24.36
N ALA A 8 -23.38 50.85 23.80
CA ALA A 8 -22.50 49.71 23.55
C ALA A 8 -21.52 49.85 22.37
N ALA A 9 -20.53 48.95 22.29
CA ALA A 9 -20.14 48.23 21.05
C ALA A 9 -18.97 47.26 21.28
N ALA A 10 -19.03 46.11 20.60
CA ALA A 10 -18.12 44.98 20.63
C ALA A 10 -16.99 45.05 19.59
N ALA A 11 -15.89 44.32 19.82
CA ALA A 11 -14.93 43.77 18.83
C ALA A 11 -14.02 42.76 19.58
N ILE A 12 -14.31 41.44 19.65
CA ILE A 12 -13.96 40.33 18.72
C ILE A 12 -12.45 40.36 18.34
N LEU A 13 -11.60 39.35 18.57
CA LEU A 13 -11.50 38.09 17.80
C LEU A 13 -10.44 37.10 18.36
N PHE A 14 -10.90 35.88 18.63
CA PHE A 14 -10.35 34.59 18.20
C PHE A 14 -8.81 34.33 18.27
N VAL A 15 -8.36 33.60 19.30
CA VAL A 15 -7.14 32.79 19.26
C VAL A 15 -7.51 31.32 19.48
N ALA A 16 -8.13 30.71 18.47
CA ALA A 16 -8.38 29.26 18.45
C ALA A 16 -8.37 28.68 17.02
N GLY A 17 -7.72 29.36 16.06
CA GLY A 17 -7.75 28.96 14.64
C GLY A 17 -6.41 28.56 14.01
N VAL A 18 -5.27 28.93 14.60
CA VAL A 18 -3.97 28.80 13.91
C VAL A 18 -3.40 27.39 13.97
N GLY A 19 -3.66 26.62 15.05
CA GLY A 19 -3.12 25.26 15.19
C GLY A 19 -3.80 24.21 14.31
N VAL A 20 -5.11 24.33 14.09
CA VAL A 20 -5.88 23.36 13.27
C VAL A 20 -5.74 23.64 11.78
N GLY A 21 -5.59 24.92 11.40
CA GLY A 21 -5.37 25.33 10.00
C GLY A 21 -4.00 24.94 9.46
N TYR A 22 -2.91 25.20 10.19
CA TYR A 22 -1.55 24.90 9.72
C TYR A 22 -1.28 23.39 9.63
N GLY A 23 -1.80 22.60 10.58
CA GLY A 23 -1.67 21.13 10.56
C GLY A 23 -2.47 20.46 9.43
N ALA A 24 -3.62 21.01 9.06
CA ALA A 24 -4.43 20.50 7.94
C ALA A 24 -3.92 20.97 6.57
N GLN A 25 -3.23 22.10 6.50
CA GLN A 25 -2.65 22.65 5.28
C GLN A 25 -1.33 21.96 4.89
N ALA A 26 -0.56 21.49 5.89
CA ALA A 26 0.64 20.65 5.69
C ALA A 26 0.36 19.27 5.08
N LEU A 27 -0.92 18.88 4.98
CA LEU A 27 -1.37 17.60 4.43
C LEU A 27 -2.02 17.72 3.05
N ARG A 28 -2.02 18.89 2.39
CA ARG A 28 -2.64 19.02 1.05
C ARG A 28 -1.57 19.07 -0.03
N PRO A 29 -1.70 18.30 -1.13
CA PRO A 29 -0.80 18.44 -2.26
C PRO A 29 -1.16 19.75 -3.01
N THR A 30 -0.37 20.79 -2.79
CA THR A 30 -0.47 22.05 -3.53
C THR A 30 0.43 22.02 -4.78
N PRO A 31 0.15 22.81 -5.83
CA PRO A 31 0.91 22.73 -7.06
C PRO A 31 2.43 22.97 -6.94
N ASP A 32 2.86 23.78 -5.99
CA ASP A 32 4.27 24.04 -5.66
C ASP A 32 5.02 22.81 -5.13
N VAL A 33 4.30 21.79 -4.64
CA VAL A 33 4.88 20.51 -4.20
C VAL A 33 5.53 19.75 -5.36
N TYR A 34 5.08 19.93 -6.60
CA TYR A 34 5.56 19.15 -7.75
C TYR A 34 5.92 19.97 -8.99
N ARG A 35 5.36 21.16 -9.21
CA ARG A 35 5.66 21.96 -10.40
C ARG A 35 7.11 22.45 -10.39
N GLY A 36 7.80 22.26 -11.50
CA GLY A 36 9.19 22.72 -11.70
C GLY A 36 10.25 21.89 -10.97
N LYS A 37 9.85 20.83 -10.25
CA LYS A 37 10.76 19.88 -9.60
C LYS A 37 11.12 18.73 -10.54
N SER A 38 12.20 18.02 -10.23
CA SER A 38 12.50 16.75 -10.88
C SER A 38 11.37 15.73 -10.58
N PRO A 39 11.16 14.71 -11.44
CA PRO A 39 10.19 13.65 -11.16
C PRO A 39 10.42 12.97 -9.80
N GLN A 40 11.68 12.80 -9.39
CA GLN A 40 12.06 12.20 -8.12
C GLN A 40 11.67 13.09 -6.93
N ASP A 41 11.97 14.38 -6.97
CA ASP A 41 11.64 15.31 -5.89
C ASP A 41 10.13 15.52 -5.77
N ALA A 42 9.43 15.61 -6.90
CA ALA A 42 7.97 15.72 -6.95
C ALA A 42 7.30 14.47 -6.37
N ALA A 43 7.73 13.27 -6.81
CA ALA A 43 7.19 12.01 -6.32
C ALA A 43 7.44 11.85 -4.82
N LYS A 44 8.66 12.11 -4.35
CA LYS A 44 8.97 12.02 -2.92
C LYS A 44 8.10 12.97 -2.09
N ALA A 45 7.98 14.24 -2.49
CA ALA A 45 7.18 15.20 -1.73
C ALA A 45 5.69 14.83 -1.68
N LEU A 46 5.13 14.33 -2.79
CA LEU A 46 3.75 13.86 -2.85
C LEU A 46 3.53 12.59 -2.01
N LEU A 47 4.48 11.66 -2.01
CA LEU A 47 4.40 10.43 -1.22
C LEU A 47 4.57 10.69 0.28
N ASP A 48 5.41 11.64 0.68
CA ASP A 48 5.52 12.10 2.07
C ASP A 48 4.16 12.64 2.56
N ILE A 49 3.46 13.43 1.72
CA ILE A 49 2.11 13.93 2.03
C ILE A 49 1.10 12.77 2.11
N ALA A 50 1.09 11.86 1.13
CA ALA A 50 0.18 10.72 1.11
C ALA A 50 0.34 9.86 2.37
N GLN A 51 1.57 9.55 2.75
CA GLN A 51 1.89 8.81 3.98
C GLN A 51 1.39 9.54 5.24
N ALA A 52 1.56 10.87 5.30
CA ALA A 52 1.08 11.66 6.42
C ALA A 52 -0.47 11.70 6.50
N GLN A 53 -1.16 11.65 5.36
CA GLN A 53 -2.63 11.57 5.29
C GLN A 53 -3.18 10.19 5.70
N SER A 54 -2.49 9.09 5.38
CA SER A 54 -2.93 7.72 5.69
C SER A 54 -3.05 7.44 7.20
N GLY A 55 -2.40 8.25 8.04
CA GLY A 55 -2.43 8.09 9.50
C GLY A 55 -1.90 6.73 9.95
N LYS A 56 -2.29 6.30 11.16
CA LYS A 56 -1.81 5.03 11.77
C LYS A 56 -2.56 3.78 11.31
N ASN A 57 -3.69 3.93 10.61
CA ASN A 57 -4.63 2.81 10.35
C ASN A 57 -4.77 2.42 8.87
N GLY A 58 -4.13 3.14 7.94
CA GLY A 58 -4.23 2.84 6.52
C GLY A 58 -3.14 1.89 6.03
N SER A 59 -3.16 0.60 6.40
CA SER A 59 -2.13 -0.35 5.92
C SER A 59 -2.15 -0.44 4.39
N TRP A 60 -3.35 -0.48 3.79
CA TRP A 60 -3.54 -0.44 2.34
C TRP A 60 -2.87 0.79 1.68
N GLU A 61 -3.17 1.99 2.19
CA GLU A 61 -2.62 3.23 1.64
C GLU A 61 -1.10 3.31 1.84
N LEU A 62 -0.61 2.84 3.00
CA LEU A 62 0.81 2.79 3.30
C LEU A 62 1.54 1.79 2.40
N ILE A 63 0.97 0.61 2.13
CA ILE A 63 1.54 -0.35 1.18
C ILE A 63 1.56 0.25 -0.23
N GLY A 64 0.50 0.98 -0.62
CA GLY A 64 0.48 1.74 -1.86
C GLY A 64 1.62 2.75 -1.97
N ALA A 65 1.83 3.57 -0.94
CA ALA A 65 2.96 4.51 -0.88
C ALA A 65 4.32 3.77 -0.89
N GLY A 66 4.45 2.70 -0.11
CA GLY A 66 5.62 1.84 -0.07
C GLY A 66 5.95 1.24 -1.43
N ARG A 67 4.93 0.77 -2.17
CA ARG A 67 5.06 0.26 -3.55
C ARG A 67 5.64 1.32 -4.48
N VAL A 68 5.09 2.52 -4.47
CA VAL A 68 5.57 3.61 -5.34
C VAL A 68 7.00 4.03 -4.97
N TYR A 69 7.31 4.13 -3.67
CA TYR A 69 8.67 4.39 -3.22
C TYR A 69 9.64 3.30 -3.69
N TYR A 70 9.29 2.04 -3.46
CA TYR A 70 10.18 0.91 -3.73
C TYR A 70 10.45 0.73 -5.23
N LEU A 71 9.40 0.75 -6.06
CA LEU A 71 9.52 0.64 -7.52
C LEU A 71 10.11 1.91 -8.16
N GLY A 72 9.89 3.08 -7.56
CA GLY A 72 10.41 4.37 -8.02
C GLY A 72 11.89 4.61 -7.73
N GLY A 73 12.60 3.64 -7.16
CA GLY A 73 14.04 3.73 -6.84
C GLY A 73 14.35 4.22 -5.42
N PHE A 74 13.34 4.66 -4.67
CA PHE A 74 13.45 5.02 -3.25
C PHE A 74 13.30 3.77 -2.37
N LYS A 75 14.08 2.72 -2.66
CA LYS A 75 13.96 1.40 -2.03
C LYS A 75 14.04 1.47 -0.49
N ALA A 76 14.88 2.34 0.07
CA ALA A 76 15.01 2.49 1.52
C ALA A 76 13.72 2.98 2.18
N GLN A 77 13.06 4.00 1.62
CA GLN A 77 11.79 4.50 2.15
C GLN A 77 10.65 3.49 2.01
N GLY A 78 10.58 2.80 0.87
CA GLY A 78 9.60 1.72 0.68
C GLY A 78 9.81 0.58 1.68
N GLN A 79 11.06 0.16 1.88
CA GLN A 79 11.43 -0.87 2.84
C GLN A 79 11.05 -0.49 4.27
N GLU A 80 11.32 0.75 4.69
CA GLU A 80 10.98 1.22 6.03
C GLU A 80 9.46 1.14 6.31
N ILE A 81 8.64 1.45 5.29
CA ILE A 81 7.19 1.32 5.40
C ILE A 81 6.80 -0.16 5.56
N PHE A 82 7.34 -1.05 4.74
CA PHE A 82 7.04 -2.49 4.82
C PHE A 82 7.47 -3.10 6.15
N ASP A 83 8.68 -2.77 6.62
CA ASP A 83 9.19 -3.26 7.90
C ASP A 83 8.31 -2.79 9.06
N ARG A 84 7.88 -1.52 9.04
CA ARG A 84 7.00 -0.97 10.06
C ARG A 84 5.63 -1.65 10.09
N LEU A 85 5.06 -1.94 8.92
CA LEU A 85 3.78 -2.63 8.81
C LEU A 85 3.86 -4.05 9.33
N ILE A 86 4.89 -4.81 8.90
CA ILE A 86 5.06 -6.22 9.31
C ILE A 86 5.47 -6.33 10.79
N ALA A 87 6.18 -5.35 11.35
CA ALA A 87 6.51 -5.32 12.78
C ALA A 87 5.30 -4.96 13.68
N GLY A 88 4.29 -4.30 13.13
CA GLY A 88 3.07 -3.91 13.83
C GLY A 88 1.96 -4.94 13.73
N LYS A 89 0.75 -4.57 14.16
CA LYS A 89 -0.47 -5.34 13.87
C LYS A 89 -0.75 -5.22 12.37
N HIS A 90 -0.79 -6.35 11.68
CA HIS A 90 -1.06 -6.45 10.26
C HIS A 90 -1.98 -7.65 9.98
N GLU A 91 -2.60 -7.64 8.81
CA GLU A 91 -3.35 -8.77 8.28
C GLU A 91 -2.47 -9.60 7.34
N ASP A 92 -2.83 -10.86 7.11
CA ASP A 92 -2.13 -11.70 6.13
C ASP A 92 -2.23 -11.10 4.72
N SER A 93 -3.32 -10.38 4.44
CA SER A 93 -3.52 -9.63 3.20
C SER A 93 -2.47 -8.51 3.01
N ASP A 94 -1.94 -7.93 4.09
CA ASP A 94 -0.83 -6.97 4.03
C ASP A 94 0.48 -7.66 3.64
N VAL A 95 0.75 -8.84 4.24
CA VAL A 95 1.94 -9.65 3.94
C VAL A 95 1.96 -10.05 2.47
N TYR A 96 0.82 -10.52 1.95
CA TYR A 96 0.64 -10.87 0.56
C TYR A 96 0.90 -9.68 -0.37
N ARG A 97 0.31 -8.51 -0.10
CA ARG A 97 0.49 -7.32 -0.95
C ARG A 97 1.92 -6.83 -0.96
N ILE A 98 2.62 -6.85 0.18
CA ILE A 98 4.05 -6.51 0.24
C ILE A 98 4.88 -7.50 -0.59
N ALA A 99 4.57 -8.79 -0.52
CA ALA A 99 5.23 -9.81 -1.34
C ALA A 99 5.04 -9.56 -2.85
N ARG A 100 3.83 -9.16 -3.26
CA ARG A 100 3.55 -8.77 -4.66
C ARG A 100 4.41 -7.60 -5.11
N VAL A 101 4.63 -6.60 -4.26
CA VAL A 101 5.52 -5.46 -4.58
C VAL A 101 6.94 -5.95 -4.82
N TYR A 102 7.48 -6.81 -3.95
CA TYR A 102 8.82 -7.36 -4.14
C TYR A 102 8.92 -8.17 -5.44
N ALA A 103 7.91 -8.99 -5.74
CA ALA A 103 7.87 -9.75 -6.99
C ALA A 103 7.80 -8.84 -8.23
N GLU A 104 7.03 -7.75 -8.15
CA GLU A 104 6.96 -6.73 -9.20
C GLU A 104 8.30 -6.02 -9.40
N ALA A 105 9.03 -5.75 -8.31
CA ALA A 105 10.37 -5.16 -8.33
C ALA A 105 11.47 -6.11 -8.83
N GLY A 106 11.14 -7.40 -9.07
CA GLY A 106 12.11 -8.44 -9.39
C GLY A 106 12.91 -8.95 -8.18
N ASP A 107 12.60 -8.50 -6.97
CA ASP A 107 13.29 -8.87 -5.73
C ASP A 107 12.68 -10.18 -5.17
N TRP A 108 12.76 -11.27 -5.95
CA TRP A 108 12.12 -12.56 -5.62
C TRP A 108 12.57 -13.13 -4.27
N ASP A 109 13.84 -12.95 -3.90
CA ASP A 109 14.39 -13.40 -2.61
C ASP A 109 13.66 -12.81 -1.41
N LYS A 110 13.04 -11.63 -1.56
CA LYS A 110 12.19 -11.01 -0.53
C LYS A 110 10.72 -11.40 -0.67
N ALA A 111 10.24 -11.59 -1.89
CA ALA A 111 8.84 -11.95 -2.15
C ALA A 111 8.50 -13.37 -1.68
N LYS A 112 9.34 -14.34 -2.06
CA LYS A 112 9.14 -15.77 -1.80
C LYS A 112 8.84 -16.10 -0.33
N PRO A 113 9.64 -15.69 0.66
CA PRO A 113 9.36 -16.02 2.06
C PRO A 113 8.06 -15.41 2.59
N LEU A 114 7.64 -14.25 2.07
CA LEU A 114 6.37 -13.63 2.45
C LEU A 114 5.18 -14.36 1.83
N PHE A 115 5.31 -14.80 0.57
CA PHE A 115 4.30 -15.67 -0.05
C PHE A 115 4.17 -17.01 0.67
N ASP A 116 5.29 -17.64 1.03
CA ASP A 116 5.29 -18.91 1.77
C ASP A 116 4.60 -18.76 3.13
N ARG A 117 4.88 -17.65 3.84
CA ARG A 117 4.21 -17.31 5.09
C ARG A 117 2.71 -17.11 4.88
N PHE A 118 2.32 -16.30 3.90
CA PHE A 118 0.91 -16.04 3.59
C PHE A 118 0.13 -17.35 3.37
N LEU A 119 0.66 -18.28 2.58
CA LEU A 119 0.03 -19.57 2.33
C LEU A 119 -0.02 -20.48 3.57
N ALA A 120 1.02 -20.45 4.40
CA ALA A 120 1.06 -21.21 5.65
C ALA A 120 0.00 -20.73 6.65
N ASP A 121 -0.19 -19.41 6.74
CA ASP A 121 -1.19 -18.78 7.60
C ASP A 121 -2.62 -18.94 7.02
N ASN A 122 -2.75 -19.16 5.70
CA ASN A 122 -4.04 -19.29 4.98
C ASN A 122 -4.21 -20.64 4.26
N PRO A 123 -4.21 -21.79 4.97
CA PRO A 123 -4.14 -23.13 4.37
C PRO A 123 -5.40 -23.58 3.60
N LYS A 124 -6.45 -22.75 3.61
CA LYS A 124 -7.75 -22.97 2.94
C LYS A 124 -8.08 -21.91 1.89
N ASP A 125 -7.17 -20.99 1.60
CA ASP A 125 -7.39 -19.94 0.60
C ASP A 125 -7.02 -20.44 -0.80
N ALA A 126 -8.01 -21.00 -1.51
CA ALA A 126 -7.83 -21.53 -2.86
C ALA A 126 -7.29 -20.46 -3.83
N LYS A 127 -7.85 -19.26 -3.79
CA LYS A 127 -7.41 -18.12 -4.61
C LYS A 127 -5.98 -17.73 -4.30
N GLY A 128 -5.62 -17.65 -3.01
CA GLY A 128 -4.25 -17.39 -2.56
C GLY A 128 -3.25 -18.41 -3.12
N PHE A 129 -3.56 -19.71 -3.09
CA PHE A 129 -2.72 -20.74 -3.70
C PHE A 129 -2.55 -20.53 -5.21
N ALA A 130 -3.61 -20.23 -5.94
CA ALA A 130 -3.53 -19.98 -7.37
C ALA A 130 -2.73 -18.71 -7.71
N GLU A 131 -2.95 -17.60 -7.01
CA GLU A 131 -2.23 -16.36 -7.27
C GLU A 131 -0.75 -16.47 -6.91
N VAL A 132 -0.41 -17.07 -5.76
CA VAL A 132 0.99 -17.30 -5.40
C VAL A 132 1.64 -18.28 -6.38
N GLY A 133 0.94 -19.35 -6.78
CA GLY A 133 1.41 -20.27 -7.82
C GLY A 133 1.74 -19.56 -9.12
N ALA A 134 0.95 -18.56 -9.51
CA ALA A 134 1.22 -17.75 -10.69
C ALA A 134 2.55 -16.98 -10.57
N TYR A 135 2.84 -16.37 -9.40
CA TYR A 135 4.13 -15.73 -9.18
C TYR A 135 5.29 -16.73 -9.25
N TYR A 136 5.15 -17.93 -8.68
CA TYR A 136 6.18 -18.99 -8.80
C TYR A 136 6.46 -19.35 -10.26
N LEU A 137 5.41 -19.49 -11.08
CA LEU A 137 5.55 -19.83 -12.49
C LEU A 137 6.25 -18.73 -13.28
N LEU A 138 5.87 -17.46 -13.03
CA LEU A 138 6.49 -16.29 -13.66
C LEU A 138 7.96 -16.11 -13.30
N GLN A 139 8.40 -16.67 -12.17
CA GLN A 139 9.80 -16.69 -11.73
C GLN A 139 10.55 -17.95 -12.19
N GLY A 140 9.89 -18.82 -12.98
CA GLY A 140 10.49 -20.01 -13.58
C GLY A 140 10.42 -21.28 -12.71
N ASP A 141 9.89 -21.21 -11.49
CA ASP A 141 9.69 -22.40 -10.65
C ASP A 141 8.33 -23.05 -10.96
N ARG A 142 8.28 -23.65 -12.15
CA ARG A 142 7.10 -24.36 -12.65
C ARG A 142 6.65 -25.48 -11.70
N ALA A 143 7.60 -26.22 -11.14
CA ALA A 143 7.29 -27.36 -10.29
C ALA A 143 6.58 -26.92 -8.99
N ALA A 144 7.01 -25.80 -8.37
CA ALA A 144 6.30 -25.25 -7.23
C ALA A 144 4.92 -24.69 -7.62
N ALA A 145 4.84 -23.98 -8.75
CA ALA A 145 3.58 -23.44 -9.24
C ALA A 145 2.52 -24.53 -9.45
N GLU A 146 2.86 -25.63 -10.13
CA GLU A 146 1.95 -26.75 -10.38
C GLU A 146 1.43 -27.37 -9.07
N ARG A 147 2.29 -27.54 -8.05
CA ARG A 147 1.84 -28.02 -6.73
C ARG A 147 0.86 -27.07 -6.05
N LEU A 148 1.05 -25.76 -6.21
CA LEU A 148 0.17 -24.74 -5.65
C LEU A 148 -1.16 -24.70 -6.41
N PHE A 149 -1.14 -24.82 -7.73
CA PHE A 149 -2.34 -24.93 -8.56
C PHE A 149 -3.15 -26.18 -8.23
N ASP A 150 -2.50 -27.34 -8.08
CA ASP A 150 -3.15 -28.59 -7.65
C ASP A 150 -3.82 -28.40 -6.29
N ARG A 151 -3.16 -27.69 -5.36
CA ARG A 151 -3.73 -27.39 -4.04
C ARG A 151 -4.94 -26.45 -4.14
N ALA A 152 -4.87 -25.44 -4.99
CA ALA A 152 -5.98 -24.51 -5.24
C ALA A 152 -7.20 -25.25 -5.78
N LEU A 153 -7.02 -26.05 -6.84
CA LEU A 153 -8.08 -26.84 -7.48
C LEU A 153 -8.65 -27.91 -6.55
N ALA A 154 -7.85 -28.48 -5.64
CA ALA A 154 -8.35 -29.42 -4.64
C ALA A 154 -9.22 -28.76 -3.56
N LEU A 155 -9.06 -27.44 -3.33
CA LEU A 155 -9.88 -26.68 -2.38
C LEU A 155 -11.16 -26.15 -3.05
N GLU A 156 -11.04 -25.66 -4.28
CA GLU A 156 -12.15 -25.11 -5.07
C GLU A 156 -11.87 -25.34 -6.56
N ASP A 157 -12.70 -26.16 -7.23
CA ASP A 157 -12.53 -26.51 -8.65
C ASP A 157 -13.54 -25.83 -9.58
N ARG A 158 -14.38 -24.95 -9.02
CA ARG A 158 -15.50 -24.28 -9.71
C ARG A 158 -15.45 -22.75 -9.57
N ASP A 159 -14.24 -22.20 -9.56
CA ASP A 159 -14.01 -20.76 -9.67
C ASP A 159 -13.37 -20.40 -11.03
N PRO A 160 -14.11 -19.72 -11.92
CA PRO A 160 -13.57 -19.22 -13.19
C PRO A 160 -12.39 -18.26 -12.99
N TRP A 161 -12.40 -17.42 -11.95
CA TRP A 161 -11.33 -16.44 -11.70
C TRP A 161 -10.02 -17.15 -11.36
N MET A 162 -10.08 -18.16 -10.49
CA MET A 162 -8.93 -19.01 -10.20
C MET A 162 -8.42 -19.72 -11.47
N THR A 163 -9.32 -20.23 -12.31
CA THR A 163 -8.95 -20.89 -13.58
C THR A 163 -8.27 -19.90 -14.54
N GLU A 164 -8.78 -18.67 -14.63
CA GLU A 164 -8.20 -17.57 -15.41
C GLU A 164 -6.81 -17.18 -14.89
N HIS A 165 -6.59 -17.13 -13.58
CA HIS A 165 -5.27 -16.85 -13.00
C HIS A 165 -4.23 -17.91 -13.34
N ILE A 166 -4.59 -19.19 -13.23
CA ILE A 166 -3.70 -20.31 -13.59
C ILE A 166 -3.37 -20.24 -15.09
N ALA A 167 -4.37 -20.05 -15.94
CA ALA A 167 -4.18 -19.91 -17.38
C ALA A 167 -3.30 -18.68 -17.72
N GLY A 168 -3.57 -17.54 -17.10
CA GLY A 168 -2.82 -16.31 -17.26
C GLY A 168 -1.34 -16.49 -16.91
N ALA A 169 -1.05 -17.20 -15.81
CA ALA A 169 0.32 -17.50 -15.40
C ALA A 169 1.11 -18.26 -16.47
N TYR A 170 0.50 -19.28 -17.10
CA TYR A 170 1.13 -20.02 -18.21
C TYR A 170 1.37 -19.16 -19.46
N LEU A 171 0.60 -18.09 -19.62
CA LEU A 171 0.76 -17.11 -20.69
C LEU A 171 1.67 -15.93 -20.32
N GLY A 172 2.28 -15.94 -19.13
CA GLY A 172 3.13 -14.85 -18.67
C GLY A 172 2.38 -13.62 -18.17
N VAL A 173 1.05 -13.72 -17.97
CA VAL A 173 0.19 -12.64 -17.47
C VAL A 173 0.20 -12.64 -15.94
N LYS A 174 0.57 -11.51 -15.35
CA LYS A 174 0.56 -11.33 -13.88
C LYS A 174 -0.88 -11.28 -13.35
N PRO A 175 -1.16 -11.90 -12.18
CA PRO A 175 -2.46 -11.77 -11.51
C PRO A 175 -2.78 -10.30 -11.18
N GLN A 176 -4.03 -9.90 -11.39
CA GLN A 176 -4.56 -8.59 -10.99
C GLN A 176 -5.49 -8.77 -9.79
N GLU A 177 -5.52 -7.78 -8.90
CA GLU A 177 -6.49 -7.75 -7.78
C GLU A 177 -7.85 -7.27 -8.27
#